data_AF-A0A1V4SRR0-F1
#
_entry.id   AF-A0A1V4SRR0-F1
#
_cell.length_a   1.000
_cell.length_b   1.000
_cell.length_c   1.000
_cell.angle_alpha   90.00
_cell.angle_beta   90.00
_cell.angle_gamma   90.00
#
_symmetry.space_group_name_H-M   'P 1'
#
loop_
_entity.id
_entity.type
_entity.pdbx_description
1 polymer ?
#
loop_
_entity_poly.entity_id
_entity_poly.type
_entity_poly.pdbx_seq_one_letter_code
_entity_poly.pdbx_strand_id
1 'polypeptide(L)'
;MDRVNKSLLGYKIDENGVYVVLNNDEYEEFKYKLDELEEKCLKYERELRQKLEIIERRNREIQLKTEEINKLKNSDLNSEIEKLKSEKLEILTKAKKNLELGKNFQEKLKVEKLKNENLFRIMKERSNAQRGLKPKKTRFGYIALDNKKVNYKIKYKNFNKFKYKNIEAYKIRLQTPYISSALDIYDARDKIINDICYVGVGSELPIDGIFYKDEYSLDEFDDSVTSKKEESICFDLKFIANYKSGFWEVDVYTNRFINVSDEFIL
;
A
#
# COMPACT_ATOMS: atom_id res chain seq x y z
N MET A 1 0.84 69.83 96.08
CA MET A 1 2.18 69.24 95.86
C MET A 1 1.96 67.79 95.49
N ASP A 2 1.75 67.56 94.21
CA ASP A 2 1.46 66.25 93.65
C ASP A 2 2.74 65.41 93.62
N ARG A 3 2.79 64.34 94.42
CA ARG A 3 3.81 63.29 94.27
C ARG A 3 3.35 62.35 93.16
N VAL A 4 3.56 62.75 91.91
CA VAL A 4 3.48 61.81 90.79
C VAL A 4 4.66 60.84 90.91
N ASN A 5 4.36 59.55 91.03
CA ASN A 5 5.37 58.47 91.14
C ASN A 5 6.23 58.43 89.88
N LYS A 6 7.43 59.02 89.93
CA LYS A 6 8.41 59.03 88.83
C LYS A 6 8.87 57.63 88.38
N SER A 7 8.58 56.58 89.15
CA SER A 7 8.93 55.20 88.79
C SER A 7 7.97 54.53 87.80
N LEU A 8 6.84 55.17 87.49
CA LEU A 8 5.84 54.67 86.53
C LEU A 8 5.89 55.37 85.17
N LEU A 9 6.63 56.48 85.07
CA LEU A 9 6.88 57.19 83.82
C LEU A 9 7.98 56.42 83.08
N GLY A 10 7.72 55.96 81.86
CA GLY A 10 8.66 55.16 81.04
C GLY A 10 10.01 55.85 80.78
N TYR A 11 10.89 55.24 79.98
CA TYR A 11 12.25 55.75 79.74
C TYR A 11 12.47 56.12 78.26
N LYS A 12 13.23 57.19 78.02
CA LYS A 12 13.78 57.56 76.70
C LYS A 12 15.30 57.57 76.73
N ILE A 13 15.95 57.50 75.57
CA ILE A 13 17.40 57.57 75.44
C ILE A 13 17.77 59.01 75.03
N ASP A 14 18.72 59.62 75.74
CA ASP A 14 19.23 60.96 75.42
C ASP A 14 20.28 60.95 74.31
N GLU A 15 20.77 62.13 73.92
CA GLU A 15 21.76 62.30 72.84
C GLU A 15 23.10 61.59 73.11
N ASN A 16 23.37 61.20 74.36
CA ASN A 16 24.56 60.48 74.79
C ASN A 16 24.32 58.96 74.97
N GLY A 17 23.12 58.47 74.65
CA GLY A 17 22.79 57.05 74.78
C GLY A 17 22.37 56.62 76.18
N VAL A 18 22.09 57.54 77.11
CA VAL A 18 21.74 57.24 78.50
C VAL A 18 20.22 57.26 78.69
N TYR A 19 19.68 56.30 79.44
CA TYR A 19 18.25 56.21 79.73
C TYR A 19 17.82 57.26 80.75
N VAL A 20 16.85 58.10 80.39
CA VAL A 20 16.28 59.15 81.20
C VAL A 20 14.76 58.94 81.33
N VAL A 21 14.22 59.18 82.53
CA VAL A 21 12.78 59.04 82.83
C VAL A 21 11.99 60.09 82.05
N LEU A 22 10.90 59.68 81.39
CA LEU A 22 9.97 60.57 80.70
C LEU A 22 9.38 61.58 81.67
N ASN A 23 9.22 62.82 81.21
CA ASN A 23 8.42 63.78 81.97
C ASN A 23 6.91 63.44 81.84
N ASN A 24 6.06 64.10 82.63
CA ASN A 24 4.65 63.74 82.71
C ASN A 24 3.91 63.91 81.37
N ASP A 25 4.22 64.96 80.61
CA ASP A 25 3.59 65.23 79.31
C ASP A 25 4.08 64.23 78.24
N GLU A 26 5.38 63.92 78.24
CA GLU A 26 6.00 62.95 77.33
C GLU A 26 5.48 61.52 77.56
N TYR A 27 5.16 61.16 78.81
CA TYR A 27 4.57 59.86 79.13
C TYR A 27 3.11 59.76 78.71
N GLU A 28 2.30 60.81 78.91
CA GLU A 28 0.91 60.82 78.42
C GLU A 28 0.87 60.73 76.88
N GLU A 29 1.79 61.41 76.18
CA GLU A 29 1.91 61.29 74.72
C GLU A 29 2.36 59.89 74.29
N PHE A 30 3.31 59.27 75.00
CA PHE A 30 3.74 57.89 74.76
C PHE A 30 2.59 56.90 74.98
N LYS A 31 1.84 57.05 76.06
CA LYS A 31 0.70 56.19 76.40
C LYS A 31 -0.42 56.30 75.37
N TYR A 32 -0.74 57.52 74.93
CA TYR A 32 -1.69 57.73 73.84
C TYR A 32 -1.25 57.04 72.54
N LYS A 33 0.04 57.16 72.16
CA LYS A 33 0.59 56.47 70.98
C LYS A 33 0.55 54.94 71.14
N LEU A 34 0.79 54.43 72.34
CA LEU A 34 0.71 52.99 72.63
C LEU A 34 -0.72 52.48 72.46
N ASP A 35 -1.70 53.15 73.07
CA ASP A 35 -3.12 52.80 72.94
C ASP A 35 -3.59 52.87 71.47
N GLU A 36 -3.18 53.91 70.73
CA GLU A 36 -3.49 54.05 69.30
C GLU A 36 -2.88 52.90 68.45
N LEU A 37 -1.66 52.47 68.77
CA LEU A 37 -1.00 51.34 68.10
C LEU A 37 -1.68 50.01 68.44
N GLU A 38 -2.08 49.80 69.70
CA GLU A 38 -2.81 48.60 70.12
C GLU A 38 -4.17 48.48 69.42
N GLU A 39 -4.93 49.59 69.30
CA GLU A 39 -6.18 49.61 68.55
C GLU A 39 -5.98 49.30 67.06
N LYS A 40 -4.92 49.86 66.45
CA LYS A 40 -4.56 49.55 65.06
C LYS A 40 -4.19 48.08 64.88
N CYS A 41 -3.40 47.51 65.80
CA CYS A 41 -3.06 46.09 65.79
C CYS A 41 -4.30 45.21 65.87
N LEU A 42 -5.21 45.47 66.81
CA LEU A 42 -6.48 44.76 66.96
C LEU A 42 -7.35 44.84 65.70
N LYS A 43 -7.40 46.02 65.06
CA LYS A 43 -8.14 46.20 63.82
C LYS A 43 -7.53 45.38 62.67
N TYR A 44 -6.21 45.43 62.50
CA TYR A 44 -5.52 44.65 61.48
C TYR A 44 -5.66 43.15 61.68
N GLU A 45 -5.59 42.65 62.93
CA GLU A 45 -5.82 41.24 63.24
C GLU A 45 -7.23 40.79 62.86
N ARG A 46 -8.25 41.61 63.13
CA ARG A 46 -9.64 41.30 62.73
C ARG A 46 -9.78 41.24 61.22
N GLU A 47 -9.20 42.21 60.50
CA GLU A 47 -9.22 42.23 59.03
C GLU A 47 -8.49 41.01 58.43
N LEU A 48 -7.35 40.62 58.99
CA LEU A 48 -6.61 39.42 58.58
C LEU A 48 -7.40 38.14 58.81
N ARG A 49 -8.06 38.01 59.97
CA ARG A 49 -8.93 36.85 60.27
C ARG A 49 -10.08 36.73 59.29
N GLN A 50 -10.77 37.83 58.98
CA GLN A 50 -11.85 37.84 57.99
C GLN A 50 -11.35 37.45 56.60
N LYS A 51 -10.19 37.97 56.18
CA LYS A 51 -9.58 37.61 54.89
C LYS A 51 -9.20 36.13 54.84
N LEU A 52 -8.63 35.58 55.92
CA LEU A 52 -8.30 34.15 56.02
C LEU A 52 -9.55 33.28 55.88
N GLU A 53 -10.65 33.63 56.56
CA GLU A 53 -11.90 32.87 56.48
C GLU A 53 -12.49 32.86 55.06
N ILE A 54 -12.43 34.01 54.36
CA ILE A 54 -12.86 34.11 52.96
C ILE A 54 -11.96 33.23 52.05
N ILE A 55 -10.64 33.24 52.27
CA ILE A 55 -9.70 32.43 51.50
C ILE A 55 -9.96 30.94 51.72
N GLU A 56 -10.14 30.51 52.97
CA GLU A 56 -10.43 29.11 53.30
C GLU A 56 -11.73 28.64 52.66
N ARG A 57 -12.78 29.46 52.70
CA ARG A 57 -14.05 29.14 52.06
C ARG A 57 -13.89 28.97 50.56
N ARG A 58 -13.19 29.89 49.90
CA ARG A 58 -12.89 29.81 48.45
C ARG A 58 -12.06 28.58 48.12
N ASN A 59 -11.08 28.23 48.94
CA ASN A 59 -10.26 27.04 48.72
C ASN A 59 -11.11 25.76 48.78
N ARG A 60 -12.04 25.65 49.73
CA ARG A 60 -12.97 24.52 49.80
C ARG A 60 -13.87 24.44 48.55
N GLU A 61 -14.38 25.57 48.07
CA GLU A 61 -15.19 25.61 46.84
C GLU A 61 -14.39 25.19 45.59
N ILE A 62 -13.14 25.66 45.47
CA ILE A 62 -12.24 25.26 44.37
C ILE A 62 -11.99 23.75 44.42
N GLN A 63 -11.77 23.19 45.60
CA GLN A 63 -11.49 21.77 45.78
C GLN A 63 -12.67 20.90 45.33
N LEU A 64 -13.89 21.23 45.77
CA LEU A 64 -15.11 20.51 45.36
C LEU A 64 -15.34 20.56 43.84
N LYS A 65 -15.20 21.75 43.23
CA LYS A 65 -15.33 21.91 41.77
C LYS A 65 -14.27 21.11 41.01
N THR A 66 -13.05 21.05 41.53
CA THR A 66 -11.95 20.29 40.91
C THR A 66 -12.25 18.79 40.92
N GLU A 67 -12.79 18.26 42.02
CA GLU A 67 -13.19 16.85 42.12
C GLU A 67 -14.32 16.50 41.16
N GLU A 68 -15.31 17.38 41.02
CA GLU A 68 -16.44 17.19 40.11
C GLU A 68 -16.00 17.18 38.64
N ILE A 69 -15.15 18.14 38.24
CA ILE A 69 -14.55 18.18 36.90
C ILE A 69 -13.76 16.90 36.61
N ASN A 70 -12.99 16.40 37.58
CA ASN A 70 -12.20 15.18 37.40
C ASN A 70 -13.07 13.93 37.23
N LYS A 71 -14.18 13.82 37.98
CA LYS A 71 -15.12 12.70 37.81
C LYS A 71 -15.79 12.71 36.44
N LEU A 72 -16.26 13.87 35.99
CA LEU A 72 -16.89 14.03 34.67
C LEU A 72 -15.91 13.68 33.55
N LYS A 73 -14.71 14.28 33.56
CA LYS A 73 -13.67 14.00 32.57
C LYS A 73 -13.31 12.51 32.50
N ASN A 74 -13.13 11.87 33.64
CA ASN A 74 -12.77 10.44 33.67
C ASN A 74 -13.91 9.55 33.17
N SER A 75 -15.16 9.88 33.49
CA SER A 75 -16.33 9.14 32.98
C SER A 75 -16.44 9.22 31.46
N ASP A 76 -16.38 10.43 30.90
CA ASP A 76 -16.50 10.66 29.46
C ASP A 76 -15.35 9.99 28.70
N LEU A 77 -14.11 10.20 29.17
CA LEU A 77 -12.92 9.60 28.58
C LEU A 77 -12.97 8.06 28.60
N ASN A 78 -13.42 7.46 29.71
CA ASN A 78 -13.57 6.01 29.79
C ASN A 78 -14.62 5.49 28.82
N SER A 79 -15.75 6.20 28.68
CA SER A 79 -16.80 5.80 27.73
C SER A 79 -16.30 5.82 26.29
N GLU A 80 -15.47 6.80 25.94
CA GLU A 80 -14.91 6.96 24.60
C GLU A 80 -13.82 5.91 24.33
N ILE A 81 -12.98 5.61 25.32
CA ILE A 81 -12.01 4.51 25.26
C ILE A 81 -12.71 3.18 25.00
N GLU A 82 -13.80 2.87 25.68
CA GLU A 82 -14.53 1.62 25.49
C GLU A 82 -15.19 1.54 24.11
N LYS A 83 -15.76 2.64 23.61
CA LYS A 83 -16.26 2.71 22.23
C LYS A 83 -15.15 2.42 21.22
N LEU A 84 -14.02 3.13 21.32
CA LEU A 84 -12.88 2.95 20.42
C LEU A 84 -12.32 1.52 20.46
N LYS A 85 -12.26 0.90 21.64
CA LYS A 85 -11.86 -0.51 21.78
C LYS A 85 -12.83 -1.45 21.06
N SER A 86 -14.14 -1.24 21.23
CA SER A 86 -15.16 -2.08 20.61
C SER A 86 -15.13 -1.98 19.08
N GLU A 87 -15.02 -0.76 18.54
CA GLU A 87 -14.90 -0.51 17.10
C GLU A 87 -13.62 -1.14 16.52
N LYS A 88 -12.48 -0.96 17.22
CA LYS A 88 -11.21 -1.56 16.83
C LYS A 88 -11.29 -3.09 16.81
N LEU A 89 -11.95 -3.69 17.80
CA LEU A 89 -12.14 -5.14 17.84
C LEU A 89 -13.01 -5.63 16.67
N GLU A 90 -14.09 -4.92 16.36
CA GLU A 90 -14.96 -5.25 15.23
C GLU A 90 -14.20 -5.17 13.89
N ILE A 91 -13.43 -4.09 13.68
CA ILE A 91 -12.59 -3.94 12.49
C ILE A 91 -11.56 -5.07 12.40
N LEU A 92 -10.90 -5.41 13.51
CA LEU A 92 -9.90 -6.47 13.54
C LEU A 92 -10.50 -7.84 13.23
N THR A 93 -11.69 -8.14 13.75
CA THR A 93 -12.38 -9.42 13.46
C THR A 93 -12.79 -9.52 12.00
N LYS A 94 -13.34 -8.45 11.40
CA LYS A 94 -13.67 -8.39 9.96
C LYS A 94 -12.41 -8.56 9.12
N ALA A 95 -11.32 -7.86 9.46
CA ALA A 95 -10.05 -7.97 8.74
C ALA A 95 -9.47 -9.39 8.79
N LYS A 96 -9.50 -10.04 9.96
CA LYS A 96 -9.05 -11.44 10.10
C LYS A 96 -9.88 -12.40 9.25
N LYS A 97 -11.21 -12.28 9.28
CA LYS A 97 -12.11 -13.11 8.47
C LYS A 97 -11.85 -12.93 6.97
N ASN A 98 -11.65 -11.70 6.52
CA ASN A 98 -11.34 -11.41 5.12
C ASN A 98 -9.98 -11.97 4.70
N LEU A 99 -8.97 -11.90 5.58
CA LEU A 99 -7.65 -12.48 5.34
C LEU A 99 -7.73 -14.01 5.20
N GLU A 100 -8.50 -14.67 6.06
CA GLU A 100 -8.70 -16.13 6.02
C GLU A 100 -9.46 -16.56 4.75
N LEU A 101 -10.51 -15.83 4.38
CA LEU A 101 -11.19 -16.03 3.09
C LEU A 101 -10.23 -15.87 1.91
N GLY A 102 -9.38 -14.83 1.92
CA GLY A 102 -8.38 -14.60 0.89
C GLY A 102 -7.41 -15.77 0.73
N LYS A 103 -6.90 -16.32 1.84
CA LYS A 103 -6.03 -17.51 1.83
C LYS A 103 -6.75 -18.73 1.25
N ASN A 104 -7.99 -18.98 1.68
CA ASN A 104 -8.79 -20.10 1.17
C ASN A 104 -9.05 -19.99 -0.34
N PHE A 105 -9.31 -18.77 -0.85
CA PHE A 105 -9.46 -18.55 -2.29
C PHE A 105 -8.15 -18.78 -3.06
N GLN A 106 -7.01 -18.36 -2.51
CA GLN A 106 -5.70 -18.60 -3.12
C GLN A 106 -5.37 -20.10 -3.22
N GLU A 107 -5.65 -20.87 -2.17
CA GLU A 107 -5.45 -22.32 -2.18
C GLU A 107 -6.36 -23.01 -3.19
N LYS A 108 -7.65 -22.66 -3.22
CA LYS A 108 -8.58 -23.17 -4.23
C LYS A 108 -8.14 -22.83 -5.65
N LEU A 109 -7.72 -21.58 -5.88
CA LEU A 109 -7.21 -21.14 -7.19
C LEU A 109 -5.98 -21.96 -7.61
N LYS A 110 -5.06 -22.24 -6.69
CA LYS A 110 -3.88 -23.06 -6.96
C LYS A 110 -4.26 -24.49 -7.36
N VAL A 111 -5.21 -25.10 -6.62
CA VAL A 111 -5.72 -26.43 -6.93
C VAL A 111 -6.40 -26.47 -8.29
N GLU A 112 -7.27 -25.51 -8.60
CA GLU A 112 -7.97 -25.45 -9.89
C GLU A 112 -7.00 -25.18 -11.06
N LYS A 113 -5.97 -24.35 -10.86
CA LYS A 113 -4.90 -24.17 -11.86
C LYS A 113 -4.16 -25.48 -12.15
N LEU A 114 -3.77 -26.22 -11.12
CA LEU A 114 -3.13 -27.53 -11.27
C LEU A 114 -4.03 -28.55 -11.98
N LYS A 115 -5.33 -28.56 -11.66
CA LYS A 115 -6.31 -29.40 -12.38
C LYS A 115 -6.37 -29.00 -13.86
N ASN A 116 -6.44 -27.71 -14.15
CA ASN A 116 -6.50 -27.21 -15.52
C ASN A 116 -5.23 -27.58 -16.32
N GLU A 117 -4.04 -27.40 -15.74
CA GLU A 117 -2.77 -27.83 -16.34
C GLU A 117 -2.74 -29.34 -16.64
N ASN A 118 -3.23 -30.17 -15.72
CA ASN A 118 -3.34 -31.60 -15.95
C ASN A 118 -4.32 -31.95 -17.09
N LEU A 119 -5.45 -31.24 -17.20
CA LEU A 119 -6.40 -31.42 -18.30
C LEU A 119 -5.76 -31.06 -19.65
N PHE A 120 -5.01 -29.95 -19.71
CA PHE A 120 -4.26 -29.57 -20.92
C PHE A 120 -3.22 -30.62 -21.30
N ARG A 121 -2.49 -31.19 -20.34
CA ARG A 121 -1.55 -32.28 -20.59
C ARG A 121 -2.25 -33.50 -21.19
N ILE A 122 -3.34 -33.95 -20.57
CA ILE A 122 -4.12 -35.10 -21.05
C ILE A 122 -4.67 -34.84 -22.46
N MET A 123 -5.20 -33.64 -22.70
CA MET A 123 -5.70 -33.25 -24.02
C MET A 123 -4.58 -33.32 -25.05
N LYS A 124 -3.40 -32.76 -24.75
CA LYS A 124 -2.23 -32.80 -25.64
C LYS A 124 -1.79 -34.24 -25.94
N GLU A 125 -1.71 -35.11 -24.92
CA GLU A 125 -1.37 -36.52 -25.10
C GLU A 125 -2.37 -37.24 -26.01
N ARG A 126 -3.67 -37.01 -25.82
CA ARG A 126 -4.73 -37.56 -26.67
C ARG A 126 -4.68 -37.01 -28.10
N SER A 127 -4.51 -35.70 -28.26
CA SER A 127 -4.33 -35.05 -29.56
C SER A 127 -3.10 -35.59 -30.29
N ASN A 128 -2.02 -35.85 -29.56
CA ASN A 128 -0.80 -36.43 -30.12
C ASN A 128 -1.03 -37.87 -30.59
N ALA A 129 -1.67 -38.70 -29.75
CA ALA A 129 -2.01 -40.07 -30.10
C ALA A 129 -2.96 -40.13 -31.30
N GLN A 130 -3.99 -39.27 -31.34
CA GLN A 130 -4.95 -39.19 -32.45
C GLN A 130 -4.27 -38.85 -33.78
N ARG A 131 -3.21 -38.04 -33.74
CA ARG A 131 -2.45 -37.63 -34.92
C ARG A 131 -1.30 -38.58 -35.29
N GLY A 132 -1.13 -39.68 -34.55
CA GLY A 132 -0.09 -40.67 -34.82
C GLY A 132 1.32 -40.25 -34.40
N LEU A 133 1.46 -39.19 -33.59
CA LEU A 133 2.76 -38.72 -33.11
C LEU A 133 3.37 -39.78 -32.18
N LYS A 134 4.61 -40.21 -32.49
CA LYS A 134 5.35 -41.15 -31.64
C LYS A 134 5.47 -40.61 -30.20
N PRO A 135 5.13 -41.41 -29.17
CA PRO A 135 5.27 -40.99 -27.78
C PRO A 135 6.72 -40.62 -27.43
N LYS A 136 6.94 -39.40 -26.94
CA LYS A 136 8.23 -38.90 -26.45
C LYS A 136 7.98 -37.96 -25.28
N LYS A 137 8.74 -38.13 -24.20
CA LYS A 137 8.53 -37.41 -22.92
C LYS A 137 8.57 -35.89 -23.06
N THR A 138 9.35 -35.37 -24.01
CA THR A 138 9.59 -33.93 -24.18
C THR A 138 8.83 -33.32 -25.37
N ARG A 139 7.95 -34.08 -26.04
CA ARG A 139 7.40 -33.63 -27.33
C ARG A 139 6.36 -32.52 -27.18
N PHE A 140 6.57 -31.43 -27.92
CA PHE A 140 5.70 -30.26 -27.88
C PHE A 140 4.33 -30.48 -28.52
N GLY A 141 4.20 -31.47 -29.40
CA GLY A 141 2.93 -31.83 -30.06
C GLY A 141 2.52 -30.87 -31.19
N TYR A 142 3.43 -30.00 -31.62
CA TYR A 142 3.23 -29.18 -32.81
C TYR A 142 3.66 -29.98 -34.04
N ILE A 143 2.94 -29.81 -35.16
CA ILE A 143 3.27 -30.44 -36.44
C ILE A 143 3.39 -29.35 -37.49
N ALA A 144 4.49 -29.31 -38.25
CA ALA A 144 4.62 -28.41 -39.38
C ALA A 144 3.84 -28.96 -40.58
N LEU A 145 2.88 -28.17 -41.08
CA LEU A 145 2.04 -28.49 -42.22
C LEU A 145 2.56 -27.90 -43.53
N ASP A 146 3.16 -26.70 -43.45
CA ASP A 146 3.62 -25.94 -44.61
C ASP A 146 4.79 -25.05 -44.18
N ASN A 147 5.77 -24.88 -45.05
CA ASN A 147 6.87 -23.93 -44.89
C ASN A 147 7.20 -23.36 -46.26
N LYS A 148 6.89 -22.07 -46.46
CA LYS A 148 7.05 -21.44 -47.77
C LYS A 148 7.40 -19.97 -47.68
N LYS A 149 8.08 -19.52 -48.73
CA LYS A 149 8.32 -18.11 -49.01
C LYS A 149 7.02 -17.42 -49.44
N VAL A 150 6.74 -16.26 -48.89
CA VAL A 150 5.53 -15.46 -49.15
C VAL A 150 5.88 -13.99 -49.34
N ASN A 151 5.04 -13.27 -50.08
CA ASN A 151 5.07 -11.82 -50.11
C ASN A 151 4.08 -11.29 -49.06
N TYR A 152 4.58 -10.79 -47.94
CA TYR A 152 3.77 -10.35 -46.80
C TYR A 152 3.48 -8.85 -46.88
N LYS A 153 2.19 -8.49 -46.80
CA LYS A 153 1.73 -7.10 -46.88
C LYS A 153 1.62 -6.48 -45.48
N ILE A 154 2.57 -5.64 -45.13
CA ILE A 154 2.59 -4.89 -43.88
C ILE A 154 1.72 -3.64 -44.03
N LYS A 155 0.75 -3.46 -43.13
CA LYS A 155 0.01 -2.20 -42.94
C LYS A 155 0.73 -1.31 -41.94
N TYR A 156 1.00 -0.05 -42.24
CA TYR A 156 1.66 0.85 -41.28
C TYR A 156 1.09 2.26 -41.32
N LYS A 157 1.33 3.01 -40.24
CA LYS A 157 0.87 4.39 -40.11
C LYS A 157 2.01 5.33 -40.53
N ASN A 158 1.73 6.21 -41.49
CA ASN A 158 2.64 7.28 -41.90
C ASN A 158 1.87 8.60 -41.77
N PHE A 159 2.26 9.42 -40.79
CA PHE A 159 1.45 10.54 -40.28
C PHE A 159 0.02 10.08 -39.92
N ASN A 160 -1.01 10.61 -40.59
CA ASN A 160 -2.43 10.28 -40.36
C ASN A 160 -3.02 9.32 -41.42
N LYS A 161 -2.21 8.71 -42.28
CA LYS A 161 -2.69 7.77 -43.32
C LYS A 161 -2.09 6.39 -43.12
N PHE A 162 -2.91 5.35 -43.35
CA PHE A 162 -2.43 3.98 -43.44
C PHE A 162 -1.86 3.73 -44.84
N LYS A 163 -0.64 3.21 -44.89
CA LYS A 163 0.03 2.73 -46.11
C LYS A 163 0.30 1.24 -46.00
N TYR A 164 0.66 0.64 -47.13
CA TYR A 164 0.99 -0.77 -47.22
C TYR A 164 2.33 -0.96 -47.93
N LYS A 165 3.16 -1.86 -47.41
CA LYS A 165 4.42 -2.29 -48.01
C LYS A 165 4.40 -3.81 -48.14
N ASN A 166 4.93 -4.30 -49.25
CA ASN A 166 5.13 -5.72 -49.49
C ASN A 166 6.58 -6.07 -49.13
N ILE A 167 6.77 -7.07 -48.27
CA ILE A 167 8.08 -7.59 -47.91
C ILE A 167 8.17 -9.07 -48.25
N GLU A 168 9.38 -9.51 -48.53
CA GLU A 168 9.68 -10.92 -48.59
C GLU A 168 9.70 -11.51 -47.17
N ALA A 169 8.96 -12.60 -46.96
CA ALA A 169 8.86 -13.27 -45.67
C ALA A 169 8.74 -14.78 -45.86
N TYR A 170 8.86 -15.51 -44.76
CA TYR A 170 8.65 -16.95 -44.71
C TYR A 170 7.47 -17.23 -43.80
N LYS A 171 6.66 -18.22 -44.18
CA LYS A 171 5.48 -18.62 -43.44
C LYS A 171 5.56 -20.09 -43.13
N ILE A 172 5.49 -20.41 -41.84
CA ILE A 172 5.39 -21.77 -41.34
C ILE A 172 3.98 -21.95 -40.78
N ARG A 173 3.24 -22.93 -41.29
CA ARG A 173 1.97 -23.32 -40.69
C ARG A 173 2.19 -24.46 -39.73
N LEU A 174 1.87 -24.24 -38.47
CA LEU A 174 1.92 -25.28 -37.45
C LEU A 174 0.51 -25.69 -37.05
N GLN A 175 0.27 -26.99 -37.00
CA GLN A 175 -0.87 -27.55 -36.28
C GLN A 175 -0.50 -27.75 -34.83
N THR A 176 -1.33 -27.22 -33.94
CA THR A 176 -1.11 -27.27 -32.49
C THR A 176 -1.79 -28.51 -31.88
N PRO A 177 -1.45 -28.91 -30.65
CA PRO A 177 -2.17 -29.97 -29.95
C PRO A 177 -3.53 -29.52 -29.38
N TYR A 178 -3.90 -28.25 -29.57
CA TYR A 178 -5.11 -27.65 -28.99
C TYR A 178 -6.32 -27.87 -29.90
N ILE A 179 -7.44 -28.33 -29.32
CA ILE A 179 -8.66 -28.65 -30.07
C ILE A 179 -9.43 -27.37 -30.40
N SER A 180 -9.79 -27.18 -31.68
CA SER A 180 -10.39 -25.93 -32.17
C SER A 180 -11.80 -25.68 -31.64
N SER A 181 -12.53 -26.72 -31.26
CA SER A 181 -13.88 -26.63 -30.69
C SER A 181 -13.90 -26.54 -29.16
N ALA A 182 -12.77 -26.80 -28.49
CA ALA A 182 -12.70 -26.86 -27.03
C ALA A 182 -12.20 -25.55 -26.41
N LEU A 183 -11.38 -24.79 -27.13
CA LEU A 183 -10.83 -23.52 -26.68
C LEU A 183 -11.36 -22.38 -27.53
N ASP A 184 -11.65 -21.24 -26.89
CA ASP A 184 -11.87 -20.00 -27.61
C ASP A 184 -10.55 -19.42 -28.16
N ILE A 185 -10.65 -18.35 -28.94
CA ILE A 185 -9.51 -17.70 -29.58
C ILE A 185 -8.50 -17.12 -28.58
N TYR A 186 -8.95 -16.63 -27.42
CA TYR A 186 -8.09 -15.98 -26.44
C TYR A 186 -7.28 -17.03 -25.67
N ASP A 187 -7.95 -18.07 -25.19
CA ASP A 187 -7.30 -19.20 -24.52
C ASP A 187 -6.32 -19.91 -25.45
N ALA A 188 -6.71 -20.16 -26.69
CA ALA A 188 -5.83 -20.77 -27.68
C ALA A 188 -4.62 -19.88 -27.99
N ARG A 189 -4.83 -18.57 -28.20
CA ARG A 189 -3.76 -17.62 -28.45
C ARG A 189 -2.76 -17.59 -27.31
N ASP A 190 -3.22 -17.44 -26.07
CA ASP A 190 -2.34 -17.30 -24.90
C ASP A 190 -1.52 -18.57 -24.70
N LYS A 191 -2.13 -19.74 -24.88
CA LYS A 191 -1.42 -21.03 -24.82
C LYS A 191 -0.38 -21.16 -25.92
N ILE A 192 -0.73 -20.85 -27.16
CA ILE A 192 0.20 -20.99 -28.29
C ILE A 192 1.37 -20.02 -28.16
N ILE A 193 1.12 -18.77 -27.75
CA ILE A 193 2.18 -17.79 -27.50
C ILE A 193 3.07 -18.26 -26.35
N ASN A 194 2.48 -18.73 -25.24
CA ASN A 194 3.26 -19.26 -24.13
C ASN A 194 4.14 -20.44 -24.55
N ASP A 195 3.61 -21.33 -25.40
CA ASP A 195 4.36 -22.48 -25.89
C ASP A 195 5.57 -22.07 -26.75
N ILE A 196 5.38 -21.08 -27.63
CA ILE A 196 6.43 -20.52 -28.49
C ILE A 196 7.48 -19.79 -27.65
N CYS A 197 7.07 -18.91 -26.74
CA CYS A 197 7.99 -18.06 -25.97
C CYS A 197 8.68 -18.76 -24.80
N TYR A 198 7.99 -19.66 -24.10
CA TYR A 198 8.41 -20.10 -22.76
C TYR A 198 8.48 -21.62 -22.59
N VAL A 199 7.84 -22.40 -23.46
CA VAL A 199 7.86 -23.88 -23.38
C VAL A 199 8.89 -24.48 -24.35
N GLY A 200 9.54 -23.67 -25.19
CA GLY A 200 10.65 -24.10 -26.05
C GLY A 200 10.25 -24.41 -27.50
N VAL A 201 8.99 -24.22 -27.89
CA VAL A 201 8.56 -24.41 -29.29
C VAL A 201 9.29 -23.43 -30.22
N GLY A 202 9.47 -22.17 -29.80
CA GLY A 202 10.24 -21.18 -30.57
C GLY A 202 11.73 -21.53 -30.67
N SER A 203 12.30 -22.13 -29.64
CA SER A 203 13.71 -22.57 -29.66
C SER A 203 13.94 -23.71 -30.66
N GLU A 204 12.98 -24.64 -30.78
CA GLU A 204 13.02 -25.74 -31.75
C GLU A 204 12.67 -25.31 -33.18
N LEU A 205 11.92 -24.23 -33.33
CA LEU A 205 11.70 -23.52 -34.59
C LEU A 205 12.67 -22.35 -34.65
N PRO A 206 14.00 -22.57 -34.71
CA PRO A 206 15.04 -21.63 -34.30
C PRO A 206 14.65 -20.18 -34.55
N ILE A 207 13.95 -19.56 -33.59
CA ILE A 207 13.40 -18.20 -33.59
C ILE A 207 14.13 -17.52 -32.44
N ASP A 208 14.97 -16.57 -32.79
CA ASP A 208 15.80 -15.82 -31.84
C ASP A 208 14.99 -14.75 -31.11
N GLY A 209 13.85 -14.33 -31.67
CA GLY A 209 12.97 -13.37 -31.02
C GLY A 209 11.58 -13.25 -31.65
N ILE A 210 10.61 -12.80 -30.85
CA ILE A 210 9.28 -12.41 -31.33
C ILE A 210 9.17 -10.89 -31.27
N PHE A 211 8.89 -10.27 -32.40
CA PHE A 211 8.68 -8.83 -32.53
C PHE A 211 7.21 -8.55 -32.80
N TYR A 212 6.53 -7.91 -31.84
CA TYR A 212 5.16 -7.45 -32.06
C TYR A 212 5.17 -6.09 -32.73
N LYS A 213 4.56 -6.02 -33.90
CA LYS A 213 4.45 -4.81 -34.72
C LYS A 213 3.82 -3.60 -33.99
N ASP A 214 2.99 -3.82 -32.99
CA ASP A 214 2.32 -2.75 -32.25
C ASP A 214 3.27 -1.99 -31.29
N GLU A 215 4.48 -2.50 -31.08
CA GLU A 215 5.47 -1.95 -30.13
C GLU A 215 6.53 -1.04 -30.79
N TYR A 216 6.63 -1.02 -32.12
CA TYR A 216 7.72 -0.33 -32.84
C TYR A 216 7.23 0.58 -33.97
N SER A 217 8.03 1.60 -34.28
CA SER A 217 7.83 2.41 -35.48
C SER A 217 8.08 1.60 -36.76
N LEU A 218 7.55 2.04 -37.90
CA LEU A 218 7.77 1.34 -39.18
C LEU A 218 9.26 1.20 -39.49
N ASP A 219 10.03 2.25 -39.26
CA ASP A 219 11.45 2.27 -39.63
C ASP A 219 12.23 1.28 -38.77
N GLU A 220 11.91 1.15 -37.47
CA GLU A 220 12.48 0.12 -36.60
C GLU A 220 12.03 -1.30 -36.98
N PHE A 221 10.77 -1.48 -37.39
CA PHE A 221 10.27 -2.77 -37.86
C PHE A 221 10.90 -3.18 -39.20
N ASP A 222 11.01 -2.25 -40.14
CA ASP A 222 11.61 -2.48 -41.44
C ASP A 222 13.11 -2.76 -41.27
N ASP A 223 13.82 -2.00 -40.45
CA ASP A 223 15.23 -2.26 -40.17
C ASP A 223 15.41 -3.60 -39.44
N SER A 224 14.59 -3.94 -38.44
CA SER A 224 14.73 -5.24 -37.74
C SER A 224 14.41 -6.45 -38.63
N VAL A 225 13.38 -6.38 -39.46
CA VAL A 225 12.96 -7.48 -40.34
C VAL A 225 13.82 -7.56 -41.61
N THR A 226 14.33 -6.44 -42.13
CA THR A 226 15.12 -6.39 -43.37
C THR A 226 16.63 -6.28 -43.15
N SER A 227 17.09 -5.98 -41.92
CA SER A 227 18.52 -5.99 -41.62
C SER A 227 19.12 -7.37 -41.84
N LYS A 228 20.36 -7.40 -42.34
CA LYS A 228 21.14 -8.63 -42.53
C LYS A 228 21.62 -9.25 -41.21
N LYS A 229 21.05 -8.87 -40.06
CA LYS A 229 21.37 -9.49 -38.76
C LYS A 229 21.10 -10.97 -38.82
N GLU A 230 22.01 -11.80 -38.30
CA GLU A 230 21.94 -13.26 -38.42
C GLU A 230 20.71 -13.91 -37.76
N GLU A 231 19.95 -13.13 -36.98
CA GLU A 231 18.83 -13.55 -36.17
C GLU A 231 17.53 -13.84 -36.98
N SER A 232 16.86 -14.93 -36.62
CA SER A 232 15.53 -15.31 -37.09
C SER A 232 14.44 -14.71 -36.19
N ILE A 233 13.64 -13.82 -36.76
CA ILE A 233 12.63 -13.06 -36.02
C ILE A 233 11.25 -13.50 -36.49
N CYS A 234 10.38 -13.85 -35.54
CA CYS A 234 8.95 -13.97 -35.74
C CYS A 234 8.28 -12.62 -35.55
N PHE A 235 7.64 -12.08 -36.59
CA PHE A 235 7.07 -10.73 -36.56
C PHE A 235 5.54 -10.68 -36.65
N ASP A 236 4.89 -11.80 -36.95
CA ASP A 236 3.43 -11.92 -36.96
C ASP A 236 3.00 -13.38 -36.68
N LEU A 237 1.90 -13.53 -35.96
CA LEU A 237 1.27 -14.80 -35.64
C LEU A 237 -0.22 -14.72 -35.99
N LYS A 238 -0.68 -15.62 -36.86
CA LYS A 238 -2.11 -15.73 -37.19
C LYS A 238 -2.68 -17.05 -36.74
N PHE A 239 -3.66 -16.97 -35.85
CA PHE A 239 -4.35 -18.11 -35.27
C PHE A 239 -5.55 -18.50 -36.13
N ILE A 240 -5.70 -19.79 -36.41
CA ILE A 240 -6.70 -20.35 -37.30
C ILE A 240 -7.40 -21.49 -36.58
N ALA A 241 -8.72 -21.37 -36.37
CA ALA A 241 -9.55 -22.46 -35.90
C ALA A 241 -9.87 -23.39 -37.08
N ASN A 242 -9.09 -24.46 -37.27
CA ASN A 242 -9.33 -25.40 -38.36
C ASN A 242 -10.27 -26.52 -37.91
N TYR A 243 -11.58 -26.30 -38.08
CA TYR A 243 -12.60 -27.31 -37.73
C TYR A 243 -12.55 -28.57 -38.58
N LYS A 244 -11.90 -28.55 -39.75
CA LYS A 244 -11.73 -29.75 -40.59
C LYS A 244 -10.67 -30.68 -40.00
N SER A 245 -9.55 -30.12 -39.52
CA SER A 245 -8.53 -30.92 -38.82
C SER A 245 -8.92 -31.17 -37.35
N GLY A 246 -9.79 -30.34 -36.79
CA GLY A 246 -10.21 -30.38 -35.39
C GLY A 246 -9.25 -29.67 -34.43
N PHE A 247 -8.19 -29.05 -34.95
CA PHE A 247 -7.12 -28.45 -34.18
C PHE A 247 -6.93 -26.98 -34.52
N TRP A 248 -6.46 -26.22 -33.54
CA TRP A 248 -5.93 -24.88 -33.80
C TRP A 248 -4.65 -24.98 -34.63
N GLU A 249 -4.51 -24.06 -35.58
CA GLU A 249 -3.31 -23.88 -36.39
C GLU A 249 -2.79 -22.45 -36.18
N VAL A 250 -1.48 -22.27 -36.33
CA VAL A 250 -0.85 -20.96 -36.29
C VAL A 250 0.05 -20.79 -37.51
N ASP A 251 -0.16 -19.71 -38.25
CA ASP A 251 0.78 -19.23 -39.24
C ASP A 251 1.81 -18.34 -38.53
N VAL A 252 3.06 -18.79 -38.54
CA VAL A 252 4.22 -18.07 -38.01
C VAL A 252 4.93 -17.38 -39.17
N TYR A 253 5.05 -16.06 -39.10
CA TYR A 253 5.71 -15.26 -40.13
C TYR A 253 7.08 -14.80 -39.66
N THR A 254 8.10 -15.13 -40.44
CA THR A 254 9.49 -14.86 -40.10
C THR A 254 10.23 -14.12 -41.21
N ASN A 255 11.26 -13.37 -40.82
CA ASN A 255 12.13 -12.63 -41.73
C ASN A 255 13.01 -13.57 -42.59
N ARG A 256 13.22 -14.81 -42.13
CA ARG A 256 14.12 -15.79 -42.72
C ARG A 256 13.51 -17.18 -42.79
N PHE A 257 14.05 -18.00 -43.68
CA PHE A 257 13.69 -19.41 -43.75
C PHE A 257 14.13 -20.12 -42.48
N ILE A 258 13.20 -20.84 -41.86
CA ILE A 258 13.48 -21.66 -40.68
C ILE A 258 13.56 -23.11 -41.13
N ASN A 259 14.64 -23.78 -40.77
CA ASN A 259 14.74 -25.22 -40.92
C ASN A 259 13.93 -25.87 -39.80
N VAL A 260 12.85 -26.55 -40.17
CA VAL A 260 11.96 -27.20 -39.22
C VAL A 260 12.59 -28.50 -38.75
N SER A 261 12.78 -28.66 -37.43
CA SER A 261 13.36 -29.89 -36.89
C SER A 261 12.39 -31.09 -37.00
N ASP A 262 12.94 -32.30 -36.93
CA ASP A 262 12.18 -33.55 -36.93
C ASP A 262 11.13 -33.61 -35.80
N GLU A 263 11.25 -32.79 -34.76
CA GLU A 263 10.28 -32.72 -33.66
C GLU A 263 8.88 -32.33 -34.13
N PHE A 264 8.79 -31.58 -35.23
CA PHE A 264 7.55 -31.10 -35.86
C PHE A 264 7.07 -31.96 -37.03
N ILE A 265 7.78 -33.04 -37.35
CA ILE A 265 7.44 -33.93 -38.47
C ILE A 265 6.84 -35.22 -37.89
N LEU A 266 5.80 -35.76 -38.54
CA LEU A 266 5.11 -36.99 -38.09
C LEU A 266 6.03 -38.20 -38.08
#